data_AF-A0A1F9VGQ0-F1
#
_entry.id   AF-A0A1F9VGQ0-F1
#
_cell.length_a   1.000
_cell.length_b   1.000
_cell.length_c   1.000
_cell.angle_alpha   90.00
_cell.angle_beta   90.00
_cell.angle_gamma   90.00
#
_symmetry.space_group_name_H-M   'P 1'
#
loop_
_entity.id
_entity.type
_entity.pdbx_description
1 polymer ?
#
loop_
_entity_poly.entity_id
_entity_poly.type
_entity_poly.pdbx_seq_one_letter_code
_entity_poly.pdbx_strand_id
1 'polypeptide(L)'
;MKIPGRTAYIIGGAIVLLILFGNSGFRRLVRRYWEINKLQGMIVQLKKENVLLRKEVYLLEKDPSYIEHIARRELGFVARGEVEYRFKK
;
A
#
# COMPACT_ATOMS: atom_id res chain seq x y z
N MET A 1 -8.16 -43.88 40.84
CA MET A 1 -8.46 -43.97 39.40
C MET A 1 -7.22 -43.49 38.62
N LYS A 2 -6.32 -44.40 38.23
CA LYS A 2 -5.09 -44.04 37.50
C LYS A 2 -5.48 -43.76 36.05
N ILE A 3 -5.50 -42.49 35.66
CA ILE A 3 -5.73 -42.07 34.27
C ILE A 3 -4.51 -42.59 33.48
N PRO A 4 -4.68 -43.55 32.56
CA PRO A 4 -3.55 -44.06 31.79
C PRO A 4 -2.93 -42.93 30.97
N GLY A 5 -1.60 -42.86 30.90
CA GLY A 5 -0.89 -41.73 30.28
C GLY A 5 -1.38 -41.40 28.86
N ARG A 6 -1.86 -42.40 28.10
CA ARG A 6 -2.45 -42.23 26.77
C ARG A 6 -3.70 -41.33 26.75
N THR A 7 -4.58 -41.43 27.74
CA THR A 7 -5.79 -40.58 27.79
C THR A 7 -5.47 -39.15 28.20
N ALA A 8 -4.39 -38.92 28.95
CA ALA A 8 -3.93 -37.58 29.29
C ALA A 8 -3.45 -36.80 28.05
N TYR A 9 -2.74 -37.45 27.12
CA TYR A 9 -2.34 -36.81 25.85
C TYR A 9 -3.54 -36.46 24.97
N ILE A 10 -4.55 -37.33 24.91
CA ILE A 10 -5.76 -37.09 24.13
C ILE A 10 -6.54 -35.89 24.69
N ILE A 11 -6.70 -35.84 26.02
CA ILE A 11 -7.39 -34.73 26.71
C ILE A 11 -6.59 -33.42 26.53
N GLY A 12 -5.26 -33.47 26.70
CA GLY A 12 -4.39 -32.31 26.48
C GLY A 12 -4.47 -31.77 25.05
N GLY A 13 -4.43 -32.66 24.06
CA GLY A 13 -4.57 -32.30 22.65
C GLY A 13 -5.94 -31.69 22.34
N ALA A 14 -7.02 -32.24 22.90
CA ALA A 14 -8.37 -31.71 22.74
C ALA A 14 -8.53 -30.30 23.33
N ILE A 15 -7.92 -30.03 24.49
CA ILE A 15 -7.94 -28.69 25.10
C ILE A 15 -7.18 -27.67 24.23
N VAL A 16 -6.01 -28.05 23.69
CA VAL A 16 -5.25 -27.18 22.78
C VAL A 16 -6.04 -26.87 21.51
N LEU A 17 -6.68 -27.88 20.92
CA LEU A 17 -7.55 -27.70 19.75
C LEU A 17 -8.74 -26.79 20.08
N LEU A 18 -9.38 -26.94 21.24
CA LEU A 18 -10.47 -26.05 21.67
C LEU A 18 -10.01 -24.60 21.88
N ILE A 19 -8.79 -24.37 22.36
CA ILE A 19 -8.24 -23.02 22.49
C ILE A 19 -7.97 -22.40 21.11
N LEU A 20 -7.41 -23.19 20.18
CA LEU A 20 -7.10 -22.74 18.81
C LEU A 20 -8.36 -22.51 17.95
N PHE A 21 -9.35 -23.41 18.05
CA PHE A 21 -10.55 -23.40 17.21
C PHE A 21 -11.78 -22.78 17.90
N GLY A 22 -11.92 -22.91 19.21
CA GLY A 22 -13.06 -22.42 19.99
C GLY A 22 -12.99 -20.93 20.29
N ASN A 23 -11.81 -20.32 20.33
CA ASN A 23 -11.69 -18.88 20.50
C ASN A 23 -11.61 -18.17 19.15
N SER A 24 -12.68 -17.48 18.76
CA SER A 24 -12.67 -16.55 17.61
C SER A 24 -11.56 -15.48 17.71
N GLY A 25 -10.98 -15.30 18.90
CA GLY A 25 -9.82 -14.45 19.19
C GLY A 25 -8.57 -14.80 18.39
N PHE A 26 -8.20 -16.08 18.23
CA PHE A 26 -6.94 -16.42 17.53
C PHE A 26 -6.99 -16.02 16.05
N ARG A 27 -8.07 -16.38 15.35
CA ARG A 27 -8.30 -15.96 13.95
C ARG A 27 -8.41 -14.44 13.81
N ARG A 28 -8.90 -13.73 14.83
CA ARG A 28 -8.99 -12.26 14.84
C ARG A 28 -7.61 -11.63 15.05
N LEU A 29 -6.78 -12.20 15.91
CA LEU A 29 -5.40 -11.75 16.13
C LEU A 29 -4.56 -11.91 14.87
N VAL A 30 -4.63 -13.08 14.22
CA VAL A 30 -3.93 -13.32 12.96
C VAL A 30 -4.37 -12.32 11.90
N ARG A 31 -5.68 -12.12 11.69
CA ARG A 31 -6.18 -11.13 10.72
C ARG A 31 -5.70 -9.71 11.03
N ARG A 32 -5.77 -9.29 12.29
CA ARG A 32 -5.27 -7.97 12.71
C ARG A 32 -3.77 -7.81 12.46
N TYR A 33 -2.98 -8.85 12.72
CA TYR A 33 -1.55 -8.82 12.44
C TYR A 33 -1.27 -8.59 10.95
N TRP A 34 -1.99 -9.29 10.06
CA TRP A 34 -1.87 -9.08 8.62
C TRP A 34 -2.36 -7.70 8.17
N GLU A 35 -3.47 -7.21 8.73
CA GLU A 35 -3.99 -5.86 8.45
C GLU A 35 -2.99 -4.78 8.85
N ILE A 36 -2.37 -4.88 10.02
CA ILE A 36 -1.35 -3.93 10.48
C ILE A 36 -0.17 -3.90 9.50
N ASN A 37 0.35 -5.06 9.10
CA ASN A 37 1.45 -5.12 8.13
C ASN A 37 1.06 -4.50 6.78
N LYS A 38 -0.15 -4.79 6.29
CA LYS A 38 -0.68 -4.21 5.05
C LYS A 38 -0.76 -2.68 5.14
N LEU A 39 -1.34 -2.17 6.23
CA LEU A 39 -1.50 -0.73 6.46
C LEU A 39 -0.16 -0.02 6.60
N GLN A 40 0.82 -0.62 7.27
CA GLN A 40 2.17 -0.07 7.36
C GLN A 40 2.82 0.05 5.98
N GLY A 41 2.68 -0.97 5.12
CA GLY A 41 3.14 -0.91 3.73
C GLY A 41 2.50 0.24 2.95
N MET A 42 1.18 0.41 3.08
CA MET A 42 0.44 1.50 2.44
C MET A 42 0.89 2.87 2.93
N ILE A 43 1.13 3.03 4.25
CA ILE A 43 1.63 4.30 4.81
C ILE A 43 2.99 4.66 4.19
N VAL A 44 3.90 3.69 4.05
CA VAL A 44 5.21 3.93 3.44
C VAL A 44 5.06 4.37 1.98
N GLN A 45 4.22 3.69 1.20
CA GLN A 45 3.96 4.03 -0.19
C GLN A 45 3.35 5.43 -0.33
N LEU A 46 2.29 5.72 0.43
CA LEU A 46 1.62 7.03 0.41
C LEU A 46 2.54 8.16 0.85
N LYS A 47 3.41 7.94 1.83
CA LYS A 47 4.41 8.95 2.23
C LYS A 47 5.38 9.25 1.09
N LYS A 48 5.86 8.22 0.39
CA LYS A 48 6.76 8.39 -0.76
C LYS A 48 6.06 9.17 -1.88
N GLU A 49 4.83 8.81 -2.21
CA GLU A 49 4.02 9.50 -3.21
C GLU A 49 3.76 10.96 -2.82
N ASN A 50 3.44 11.21 -1.55
CA ASN A 50 3.22 12.57 -1.05
C ASN A 50 4.46 13.45 -1.20
N VAL A 51 5.66 12.92 -0.93
CA VAL A 51 6.91 13.68 -1.14
C VAL A 51 7.11 14.02 -2.62
N LEU A 52 6.85 13.07 -3.52
CA LEU A 52 6.98 13.30 -4.96
C LEU A 52 6.00 14.36 -5.45
N LEU A 53 4.72 14.23 -5.09
CA LEU A 53 3.68 15.18 -5.46
C LEU A 53 3.97 16.59 -4.92
N ARG A 54 4.45 16.71 -3.67
CA ARG A 54 4.86 18.01 -3.13
C ARG A 54 6.00 18.65 -3.90
N LYS A 55 6.97 17.85 -4.35
CA LYS A 55 8.07 18.35 -5.18
C LYS A 55 7.55 18.81 -6.53
N GLU A 56 6.64 18.07 -7.14
CA GLU A 56 6.01 18.43 -8.41
C GLU A 56 5.20 19.73 -8.28
N VAL A 57 4.37 19.87 -7.25
CA VAL A 57 3.64 21.12 -6.96
C VAL A 57 4.61 22.29 -6.78
N TYR A 58 5.71 22.10 -6.05
CA TYR A 58 6.71 23.16 -5.90
C TYR A 58 7.33 23.58 -7.23
N LEU A 59 7.67 22.63 -8.10
CA LEU A 59 8.22 22.92 -9.43
C LEU A 59 7.19 23.65 -10.31
N LEU A 60 5.92 23.22 -10.27
CA LEU A 60 4.85 23.90 -10.99
C LEU A 60 4.65 25.33 -10.46
N GLU A 61 4.68 25.56 -9.15
CA GLU A 61 4.47 26.91 -8.61
C GLU A 61 5.65 27.87 -8.79
N LYS A 62 6.88 27.35 -8.80
CA LYS A 62 8.11 28.17 -8.75
C LYS A 62 8.89 28.21 -10.05
N ASP A 63 8.67 27.27 -10.96
CA ASP A 63 9.38 27.21 -12.23
C ASP A 63 8.40 27.31 -13.43
N PRO A 64 8.23 28.52 -13.97
CA PRO A 64 7.42 28.75 -15.17
C PRO A 64 7.89 27.92 -16.38
N SER A 65 9.19 27.62 -16.48
CA SER A 65 9.75 26.83 -17.58
C SER A 65 9.37 25.36 -17.45
N TYR A 66 9.24 24.87 -16.22
CA TYR A 66 8.74 23.53 -15.94
C TYR A 66 7.25 23.39 -16.33
N ILE A 67 6.42 24.38 -16.01
CA ILE A 67 5.02 24.43 -16.48
C ILE A 67 4.97 24.41 -18.01
N GLU A 68 5.76 25.26 -18.67
CA GLU A 68 5.78 25.35 -20.12
C GLU A 68 6.21 24.02 -20.76
N HIS A 69 7.21 23.34 -20.17
CA HIS A 69 7.66 22.05 -20.64
C HIS A 69 6.57 20.96 -20.54
N ILE A 70 5.85 20.90 -19.41
CA ILE A 70 4.70 19.99 -19.22
C ILE A 70 3.60 20.33 -20.23
N ALA A 71 3.25 21.61 -20.37
CA ALA A 71 2.22 22.08 -21.30
C ALA A 71 2.54 21.69 -22.75
N ARG A 72 3.80 21.82 -23.19
CA ARG A 72 4.25 21.41 -24.53
C ARG A 72 4.25 19.89 -24.71
N ARG A 73 4.71 19.11 -23.71
CA ARG A 73 4.84 17.65 -23.85
C ARG A 73 3.56 16.86 -23.64
N GLU A 74 2.80 17.18 -22.60
CA GLU A 74 1.63 16.39 -22.23
C GLU A 74 0.35 16.92 -22.86
N LEU A 75 0.25 18.23 -23.04
CA LEU A 75 -0.97 18.89 -23.53
C LEU A 75 -0.83 19.38 -24.98
N GLY A 76 0.38 19.31 -25.56
CA GLY A 76 0.63 19.76 -26.93
C GLY A 76 0.44 21.27 -27.12
N PHE A 77 0.53 22.06 -26.05
CA PHE A 77 0.41 23.50 -26.14
C PHE A 77 1.61 24.12 -26.86
N VAL A 78 1.33 25.11 -27.71
CA VAL A 78 2.32 25.83 -28.51
C VAL A 78 2.24 27.31 -28.14
N ALA A 79 3.38 27.97 -27.93
CA ALA A 79 3.38 29.35 -27.48
C ALA A 79 2.81 30.29 -28.58
N ARG A 80 2.32 31.46 -28.17
CA ARG A 80 1.72 32.42 -29.11
C ARG A 80 2.79 32.88 -30.11
N GLY A 81 2.59 32.55 -31.39
CA GLY A 81 3.52 32.89 -32.48
C GLY A 81 4.45 31.75 -32.91
N GLU A 82 4.43 30.60 -32.25
CA GLU A 82 5.13 29.39 -32.70
C GLU A 82 4.29 28.60 -33.71
N VAL A 83 4.96 27.96 -34.69
CA VAL A 83 4.32 27.15 -35.74
C VAL A 83 4.65 25.68 -35.51
N GLU A 84 3.62 24.85 -35.31
CA GLU A 84 3.77 23.39 -35.17
C GLU A 84 4.04 22.74 -36.54
N TYR A 85 5.21 22.12 -36.71
CA TYR A 85 5.54 21.33 -37.90
C TYR A 85 5.11 19.87 -37.71
N ARG A 86 4.04 19.43 -38.37
CA ARG A 86 3.66 18.02 -38.46
C ARG A 86 4.23 17.40 -39.75
N PHE A 87 5.21 16.52 -39.60
CA PHE A 87 5.69 15.69 -40.69
C PHE A 87 4.71 14.54 -40.91
N LYS A 88 3.99 14.54 -42.04
CA LYS A 88 3.24 13.35 -42.47
C LYS A 88 4.23 12.28 -42.90
N LYS A 89 3.97 11.04 -42.48
CA LYS A 89 4.71 9.87 -42.91
C LYS A 89 4.36 9.51 -44.35
#